data_AF-A0AAV9F3U8-F1
#
_entry.id   AF-A0AAV9F3U8-F1
#
_cell.length_a   1.000
_cell.length_b   1.000
_cell.length_c   1.000
_cell.angle_alpha   90.00
_cell.angle_beta   90.00
_cell.angle_gamma   90.00
#
_symmetry.space_group_name_H-M   'P 1'
#
loop_
_entity.id
_entity.type
_entity.pdbx_description
1 polymer ?
#
loop_
_entity_poly.entity_id
_entity_poly.type
_entity_poly.pdbx_seq_one_letter_code
_entity_poly.pdbx_strand_id
1 'polypeptide(L)'
;MTQAVNKERHMGASILHLFFHDCFVNGCDSSILLDDTSSFTGEKNAFPNRNSAEGFEVIDAINTNVEKACNGTVSCADIHAIAARDRVFLVGSSFHQLLNHV
;
A
#
# COMPACT_ATOMS: atom_id res chain seq x y z
N MET A 1 1.60 -2.30 8.98
CA MET A 1 2.88 -2.22 8.22
C MET A 1 4.00 -3.08 8.77
N THR A 2 4.45 -2.92 10.03
CA THR A 2 5.60 -3.71 10.57
C THR A 2 5.44 -5.23 10.42
N GLN A 3 4.26 -5.76 10.72
CA GLN A 3 3.98 -7.19 10.55
C GLN A 3 4.13 -7.66 9.10
N ALA A 4 3.62 -6.87 8.13
CA ALA A 4 3.71 -7.18 6.71
C ALA A 4 5.17 -7.18 6.23
N VAL A 5 5.96 -6.17 6.59
CA VAL A 5 7.39 -6.07 6.23
C VAL A 5 8.23 -7.17 6.89
N ASN A 6 7.94 -7.53 8.15
CA ASN A 6 8.65 -8.60 8.84
C ASN A 6 8.35 -9.98 8.25
N LYS A 7 7.11 -10.19 7.77
CA LYS A 7 6.73 -11.42 7.09
C LYS A 7 7.41 -11.50 5.72
N GLU A 8 7.33 -10.42 4.94
CA GLU A 8 7.84 -10.34 3.58
C GLU A 8 8.54 -8.99 3.37
N ARG A 9 9.88 -8.98 3.38
CA ARG A 9 10.66 -7.73 3.36
C ARG A 9 10.38 -6.84 2.14
N HIS A 10 10.13 -7.47 0.99
CA HIS A 10 9.86 -6.78 -0.27
C HIS A 10 8.51 -6.04 -0.26
N MET A 11 7.55 -6.46 0.59
CA MET A 11 6.24 -5.84 0.73
C MET A 11 6.33 -4.33 1.02
N GLY A 12 7.41 -3.91 1.70
CA GLY A 12 7.69 -2.49 1.83
C GLY A 12 7.76 -1.79 0.47
N ALA A 13 8.65 -2.25 -0.42
CA ALA A 13 8.78 -1.69 -1.77
C ALA A 13 7.48 -1.76 -2.57
N SER A 14 6.74 -2.87 -2.47
CA SER A 14 5.47 -3.08 -3.15
C SER A 14 4.41 -2.04 -2.78
N ILE A 15 4.26 -1.70 -1.50
CA ILE A 15 3.32 -0.66 -1.05
C ILE A 15 3.71 0.73 -1.55
N LEU A 16 5.01 1.05 -1.66
CA LEU A 16 5.41 2.30 -2.31
C LEU A 16 5.05 2.31 -3.79
N HIS A 17 5.35 1.22 -4.48
CA HIS A 17 5.08 1.08 -5.89
C HIS A 17 3.58 1.24 -6.16
N LEU A 18 2.74 0.62 -5.34
CA LEU A 18 1.29 0.75 -5.40
C LEU A 18 0.82 2.20 -5.19
N PHE A 19 1.38 2.92 -4.21
CA PHE A 19 1.07 4.33 -3.98
C PHE A 19 1.55 5.24 -5.11
N PHE A 20 2.70 4.94 -5.70
CA PHE A 20 3.17 5.64 -6.90
C PHE A 20 2.18 5.47 -8.05
N HIS A 21 1.71 4.26 -8.32
CA HIS A 21 0.76 3.99 -9.40
C HIS A 21 -0.61 4.64 -9.17
N ASP A 22 -1.09 4.68 -7.92
CA ASP A 22 -2.29 5.43 -7.52
C ASP A 22 -2.13 6.91 -7.90
N CYS A 23 -1.08 7.55 -7.38
CA CYS A 23 -0.86 8.99 -7.60
C CYS A 23 -0.62 9.38 -9.05
N PHE A 24 -0.13 8.48 -9.90
CA PHE A 24 0.22 8.78 -11.28
C PHE A 24 -0.98 8.75 -12.23
N VAL A 25 -2.05 8.05 -11.85
CA VAL A 25 -3.29 7.95 -12.64
C VAL A 25 -4.37 8.73 -11.91
N ASN A 26 -4.76 9.88 -12.46
CA ASN A 26 -5.82 10.74 -11.89
C ASN A 26 -5.61 11.25 -10.45
N GLY A 27 -4.44 11.02 -9.85
CA GLY A 27 -4.07 11.51 -8.52
C GLY A 27 -4.25 10.46 -7.43
N CYS A 28 -3.80 10.76 -6.21
CA CYS A 28 -3.79 9.79 -5.10
C CYS A 28 -5.21 9.62 -4.52
N ASP A 29 -6.11 8.95 -5.23
CA ASP A 29 -7.53 8.81 -4.88
C ASP A 29 -7.93 7.37 -4.52
N SER A 30 -6.97 6.43 -4.47
CA SER A 30 -7.16 5.00 -4.26
C SER A 30 -7.95 4.28 -5.34
N SER A 31 -8.06 4.87 -6.53
CA SER A 31 -8.65 4.23 -7.71
C SER A 31 -7.98 2.90 -8.06
N ILE A 32 -6.65 2.78 -7.84
CA ILE A 32 -5.92 1.54 -8.07
C ILE A 32 -6.39 0.36 -7.21
N LEU A 33 -7.04 0.63 -6.07
CA LEU A 33 -7.51 -0.41 -5.15
C LEU A 33 -8.83 -1.04 -5.60
N LEU A 34 -9.53 -0.43 -6.56
CA LEU A 34 -10.83 -0.90 -7.04
C LEU A 34 -10.68 -2.12 -7.95
N ASP A 35 -11.46 -3.16 -7.66
CA ASP A 35 -11.58 -4.35 -8.51
C ASP A 35 -12.53 -4.09 -9.68
N ASP A 36 -12.36 -4.88 -10.75
CA ASP A 36 -13.28 -4.88 -11.88
C ASP A 36 -14.70 -5.28 -11.42
N THR A 37 -15.70 -4.65 -12.02
CA THR A 37 -17.11 -5.02 -11.90
C THR A 37 -17.72 -5.17 -13.29
N SER A 38 -18.99 -5.58 -13.39
CA SER A 38 -19.68 -5.71 -14.68
C SER A 38 -19.80 -4.40 -15.46
N SER A 39 -19.70 -3.25 -14.79
CA SER A 39 -19.87 -1.91 -15.39
C SER A 39 -18.64 -1.01 -15.27
N PHE A 40 -17.55 -1.50 -14.66
CA PHE A 40 -16.34 -0.72 -14.42
C PHE A 40 -15.10 -1.61 -14.55
N THR A 41 -14.11 -1.15 -15.31
CA THR A 41 -12.79 -1.77 -15.37
C THR A 41 -11.84 -0.92 -14.53
N GLY A 42 -11.34 -1.50 -13.46
CA GLY A 42 -10.38 -0.89 -12.56
C GLY A 42 -8.96 -0.97 -13.11
N GLU A 43 -8.03 -0.44 -12.33
CA GLU A 43 -6.66 -0.25 -12.79
C GLU A 43 -5.77 -1.46 -12.55
N LYS A 44 -6.18 -2.39 -11.68
CA LYS A 44 -5.37 -3.58 -11.32
C LYS A 44 -4.99 -4.44 -12.53
N ASN A 45 -5.86 -4.47 -13.54
CA ASN A 45 -5.64 -5.24 -14.76
C ASN A 45 -4.96 -4.45 -15.90
N ALA A 46 -4.63 -3.18 -15.68
CA ALA A 46 -3.86 -2.40 -16.64
C ALA A 46 -2.48 -3.02 -16.89
N PHE A 47 -1.92 -2.83 -18.10
CA PHE A 47 -0.63 -3.40 -18.49
C PHE A 47 0.50 -3.24 -17.45
N PRO A 48 0.72 -2.06 -16.82
CA PRO A 48 1.80 -1.93 -15.83
C PRO A 48 1.51 -2.58 -14.46
N ASN A 49 0.23 -2.82 -14.14
CA ASN A 49 -0.20 -3.32 -12.84
C ASN A 49 -0.42 -4.84 -12.84
N ARG A 50 -0.88 -5.40 -13.97
CA ARG A 50 -1.23 -6.81 -14.07
C ARG A 50 -0.03 -7.70 -13.85
N ASN A 51 -0.12 -8.61 -12.87
CA ASN A 51 0.97 -9.50 -12.45
C ASN A 51 2.24 -8.75 -11.97
N SER A 52 2.10 -7.51 -11.51
CA SER A 52 3.20 -6.63 -11.11
C SER A 52 2.89 -5.89 -9.82
N ALA A 53 1.75 -5.19 -9.76
CA ALA A 53 1.27 -4.55 -8.55
C ALA A 53 0.82 -5.63 -7.53
N GLU A 54 1.23 -5.46 -6.29
CA GLU A 54 0.97 -6.39 -5.18
C GLU A 54 0.83 -5.61 -3.85
N GLY A 55 0.37 -6.27 -2.79
CA GLY A 55 0.18 -5.66 -1.47
C GLY A 55 -1.20 -5.07 -1.22
N PHE A 56 -2.18 -5.34 -2.10
CA PHE A 56 -3.58 -4.93 -1.94
C PHE A 56 -4.17 -5.45 -0.61
N GLU A 57 -3.88 -6.71 -0.27
CA GLU A 57 -4.36 -7.36 0.95
C GLU A 57 -3.79 -6.72 2.23
N VAL A 58 -2.60 -6.11 2.15
CA VAL A 58 -2.02 -5.36 3.27
C VAL A 58 -2.78 -4.06 3.49
N ILE A 59 -3.16 -3.36 2.41
CA ILE A 59 -3.99 -2.15 2.49
C ILE A 59 -5.39 -2.49 3.03
N ASP A 60 -6.02 -3.56 2.54
CA ASP A 60 -7.32 -4.03 3.03
C ASP A 60 -7.29 -4.38 4.53
N ALA A 61 -6.23 -5.04 4.98
CA ALA A 61 -6.06 -5.37 6.40
C ALA A 61 -5.88 -4.11 7.27
N ILE A 62 -5.15 -3.11 6.77
CA ILE A 62 -5.02 -1.81 7.47
C ILE A 62 -6.37 -1.12 7.53
N ASN A 63 -7.06 -1.00 6.40
CA ASN A 63 -8.38 -0.38 6.31
C ASN A 63 -9.38 -1.06 7.26
N THR A 64 -9.43 -2.39 7.26
CA THR A 64 -10.29 -3.17 8.19
C THR A 64 -10.03 -2.82 9.65
N ASN A 65 -8.77 -2.62 10.04
CA ASN A 65 -8.42 -2.26 11.42
C ASN A 65 -8.72 -0.79 11.73
N VAL A 66 -8.54 0.11 10.77
CA VAL A 66 -8.88 1.52 10.89
C VAL A 66 -10.38 1.71 11.02
N GLU A 67 -11.19 1.06 10.17
CA GLU A 67 -12.66 1.12 10.24
C GLU A 67 -13.21 0.57 11.56
N LYS A 68 -12.56 -0.46 12.14
CA LYS A 68 -12.90 -0.94 13.49
C LYS A 68 -12.64 0.10 14.59
N ALA A 69 -11.64 0.97 14.40
CA ALA A 69 -11.27 1.98 15.39
C ALA A 69 -12.05 3.30 15.19
N CYS A 70 -12.24 3.71 13.94
CA CYS A 70 -12.86 4.98 13.54
C CYS A 70 -13.57 4.85 12.18
N ASN A 71 -14.70 4.14 12.17
CA ASN A 71 -15.53 3.86 11.00
C ASN A 71 -15.84 5.12 10.17
N GLY A 72 -15.58 5.06 8.86
CA GLY A 72 -15.87 6.10 7.88
C GLY A 72 -15.13 7.42 8.08
N THR A 73 -14.05 7.43 8.87
CA THR A 73 -13.33 8.66 9.22
C THR A 73 -12.10 8.90 8.36
N VAL A 74 -11.37 7.84 8.03
CA VAL A 74 -10.10 7.93 7.29
C VAL A 74 -10.33 7.44 5.88
N SER A 75 -9.91 8.22 4.89
CA SER A 75 -10.05 7.82 3.49
C SER A 75 -9.07 6.69 3.13
N CYS A 76 -9.42 5.86 2.14
CA CYS A 76 -8.50 4.87 1.59
C CYS A 76 -7.20 5.52 1.07
N ALA A 77 -7.31 6.70 0.46
CA ALA A 77 -6.18 7.47 -0.03
C ALA A 77 -5.20 7.85 1.08
N ASP A 78 -5.72 8.33 2.22
CA ASP A 78 -4.88 8.65 3.38
C ASP A 78 -4.25 7.39 4.00
N ILE A 79 -4.99 6.29 4.07
CA ILE A 79 -4.46 4.99 4.51
C ILE A 79 -3.29 4.57 3.60
N HIS A 80 -3.47 4.69 2.29
CA HIS A 80 -2.46 4.33 1.30
C HIS A 80 -1.20 5.20 1.43
N ALA A 81 -1.37 6.52 1.55
CA ALA A 81 -0.28 7.47 1.76
C ALA A 81 0.49 7.21 3.07
N ILE A 82 -0.22 6.94 4.17
CA ILE A 82 0.38 6.62 5.46
C ILE A 82 1.15 5.30 5.38
N ALA A 83 0.60 4.27 4.73
CA ALA A 83 1.28 2.99 4.54
C ALA A 83 2.57 3.14 3.71
N ALA A 84 2.54 3.95 2.65
CA ALA A 84 3.70 4.27 1.82
C ALA A 84 4.77 5.10 2.55
N ARG A 85 4.37 5.98 3.48
CA ARG A 85 5.31 6.66 4.39
C ARG A 85 5.94 5.66 5.36
N ASP A 86 5.14 4.84 6.01
CA ASP A 86 5.60 3.91 7.05
C ASP A 86 6.56 2.86 6.49
N ARG A 87 6.34 2.39 5.25
CA ARG A 87 7.31 1.47 4.61
C ARG A 87 8.66 2.11 4.36
N VAL A 88 8.73 3.41 4.00
CA VAL A 88 10.02 4.13 3.83
C VAL A 88 10.78 4.06 5.14
N PHE A 89 10.08 4.40 6.23
CA PHE A 89 10.65 4.40 7.56
C PHE A 89 11.13 3.01 7.95
N LEU A 90 10.32 1.96 7.77
CA LEU A 90 10.68 0.59 8.19
C LEU A 90 11.85 -0.01 7.39
N VAL A 91 11.89 0.20 6.07
CA VAL A 91 12.98 -0.34 5.23
C VAL A 91 14.25 0.51 5.34
N GLY A 92 14.12 1.84 5.43
CA GLY A 92 15.24 2.76 5.61
C GLY A 92 15.86 2.69 7.01
N SER A 93 15.04 2.54 8.05
CA SER A 93 15.53 2.29 9.42
C SER A 93 16.13 0.90 9.57
N SER A 94 15.68 -0.11 8.82
CA SER A 94 16.35 -1.42 8.79
C SER A 94 17.80 -1.32 8.28
N PHE A 95 18.10 -0.40 7.36
CA PHE A 95 19.49 -0.10 6.98
C PHE A 95 20.28 0.54 8.14
N HIS A 96 19.67 1.46 8.88
CA HIS A 96 20.30 2.12 10.02
C HIS A 96 20.44 1.21 11.25
N GLN A 97 19.54 0.24 11.42
CA GLN A 97 19.52 -0.70 12.53
C GLN A 97 20.52 -1.84 12.33
N LEU A 98 20.79 -2.24 11.08
CA LEU A 98 21.91 -3.14 10.75
C LEU A 98 23.27 -2.52 11.07
N LEU A 99 23.45 -1.21 10.90
CA LEU A 99 24.69 -0.52 11.28
C LEU A 99 24.92 -0.44 12.80
N ASN A 100 23.89 -0.64 13.62
CA ASN A 100 24.01 -0.69 15.08
C ASN A 100 24.20 -2.12 15.63
N HIS A 101 24.38 -3.11 14.74
CA HIS A 101 24.65 -4.50 15.08
C HIS A 101 25.94 -5.05 14.42
N VAL A 102 26.81 -4.16 13.91
CA VAL A 102 28.19 -4.46 13.49
C VAL A 102 29.18 -3.70 14.35
#